data_AF-A0A1H8LC13-F1
#
_entry.id   AF-A0A1H8LC13-F1
#
_cell.length_a   1.000
_cell.length_b   1.000
_cell.length_c   1.000
_cell.angle_alpha   90.00
_cell.angle_beta   90.00
_cell.angle_gamma   90.00
#
_symmetry.space_group_name_H-M   'P 1'
#
loop_
_entity.id
_entity.type
_entity.pdbx_description
1 polymer ?
#
loop_
_entity_poly.entity_id
_entity_poly.type
_entity_poly.pdbx_seq_one_letter_code
_entity_poly.pdbx_strand_id
1 'polypeptide(L)'
;MGAKYLKYINNGKEGHVIYGDGDIELKFLYELAIGRCIAIIYIPTVDSWHNKTGIATGERQDIIEFIAKQAAKDQAPNATYELYDDCISLLQETDQ
;
A
#
# COMPACT_ATOMS: atom_id res chain seq x y z
N MET A 1 -14.20 14.65 9.03
CA MET A 1 -13.43 13.61 8.32
C MET A 1 -12.44 14.34 7.42
N GLY A 2 -11.14 14.14 7.67
CA GLY A 2 -10.09 14.65 6.78
C GLY A 2 -10.07 13.86 5.47
N ALA A 3 -9.44 14.39 4.43
CA ALA A 3 -9.23 13.63 3.22
C ALA A 3 -8.16 12.55 3.45
N LYS A 4 -8.41 11.32 2.95
CA LYS A 4 -7.41 10.24 2.92
C LYS A 4 -6.19 10.67 2.10
N TYR A 5 -4.98 10.35 2.54
CA TYR A 5 -3.75 10.70 1.82
C TYR A 5 -2.65 9.64 1.99
N LEU A 6 -1.65 9.67 1.10
CA LEU A 6 -0.40 8.93 1.22
C LEU A 6 0.80 9.88 1.32
N LYS A 7 1.80 9.52 2.13
CA LYS A 7 3.15 10.07 2.12
C LYS A 7 4.15 8.94 1.88
N TYR A 8 5.30 9.28 1.32
CA TYR A 8 6.34 8.31 0.97
C TYR A 8 7.66 8.71 1.61
N ILE A 9 8.31 7.77 2.30
CA ILE A 9 9.69 7.89 2.77
C ILE A 9 10.53 6.96 1.91
N ASN A 10 11.42 7.52 1.08
CA ASN A 10 12.28 6.74 0.18
C ASN A 10 13.70 6.64 0.75
N ASN A 11 14.18 5.41 0.95
CA ASN A 11 15.52 5.11 1.44
C ASN A 11 16.36 4.32 0.39
N GLY A 12 16.03 4.46 -0.89
CA GLY A 12 16.68 3.76 -2.01
C GLY A 12 15.82 2.63 -2.55
N LYS A 13 16.23 1.38 -2.30
CA LYS A 13 15.50 0.18 -2.76
C LYS A 13 14.31 -0.19 -1.87
N GLU A 14 14.22 0.42 -0.70
CA GLU A 14 13.13 0.22 0.24
C GLU A 14 12.72 1.56 0.84
N GLY A 15 11.60 1.56 1.54
CA GLY A 15 11.09 2.76 2.17
C GLY A 15 9.79 2.48 2.90
N HIS A 16 9.01 3.54 3.12
CA HIS A 16 7.71 3.43 3.76
C HIS A 16 6.63 4.18 3.02
N VAL A 17 5.45 3.56 2.95
CA VAL A 17 4.18 4.22 2.61
C VAL A 17 3.46 4.55 3.91
N ILE A 18 3.09 5.81 4.08
CA ILE A 18 2.33 6.27 5.25
C ILE A 18 0.93 6.64 4.77
N TYR A 19 -0.07 5.90 5.24
CA TYR A 19 -1.49 6.18 5.05
C TYR A 19 -2.02 7.06 6.17
N GLY A 20 -2.78 8.10 5.82
CA GLY A 20 -3.47 8.95 6.78
C GLY A 20 -4.95 9.11 6.49
N ASP A 21 -5.78 9.08 7.55
CA ASP A 21 -7.21 9.37 7.52
C ASP A 21 -7.68 9.97 8.86
N GLY A 22 -7.91 11.27 8.89
CA GLY A 22 -8.17 11.99 10.14
C GLY A 22 -7.00 11.86 11.10
N ASP A 23 -7.24 11.27 12.27
CA ASP A 23 -6.23 11.03 13.32
C ASP A 23 -5.50 9.68 13.15
N ILE A 24 -5.90 8.87 12.17
CA ILE A 24 -5.25 7.59 11.87
C ILE A 24 -4.01 7.86 11.02
N GLU A 25 -2.87 7.31 11.43
CA GLU A 25 -1.65 7.23 10.62
C GLU A 25 -1.10 5.80 10.69
N LEU A 26 -1.01 5.13 9.55
CA LEU A 26 -0.48 3.76 9.42
C LEU A 26 0.76 3.77 8.53
N LYS A 27 1.82 3.08 8.95
CA LYS A 27 3.10 3.03 8.26
C LYS A 27 3.40 1.61 7.79
N PHE A 28 3.66 1.46 6.50
CA PHE A 28 3.92 0.19 5.84
C PHE A 28 5.29 0.21 5.17
N LEU A 29 6.04 -0.88 5.29
CA LEU A 29 7.29 -1.05 4.56
C LEU A 29 6.97 -1.28 3.08
N TYR A 30 7.78 -0.73 2.18
CA TYR A 30 7.80 -1.17 0.80
C TYR A 30 9.21 -1.48 0.34
N GLU A 31 9.32 -2.35 -0.66
CA GLU A 31 10.56 -2.59 -1.40
C GLU A 31 10.31 -2.48 -2.91
N LEU A 32 11.33 -2.07 -3.66
CA LEU A 32 11.34 -2.15 -5.11
C LEU A 32 11.65 -3.58 -5.54
N ALA A 33 10.86 -4.09 -6.47
CA ALA A 33 11.00 -5.43 -7.01
C ALA A 33 11.68 -5.41 -8.39
N ILE A 34 11.96 -6.60 -8.94
CA ILE A 34 12.60 -6.79 -10.24
C ILE A 34 11.63 -7.54 -11.16
N GLY A 35 11.60 -7.15 -12.43
CA GLY A 35 10.75 -7.77 -13.45
C GLY A 35 9.43 -7.04 -13.60
N ARG A 36 8.32 -7.78 -13.68
CA ARG A 36 6.97 -7.19 -13.86
C ARG A 36 6.47 -6.48 -12.61
N CYS A 37 6.93 -6.90 -11.43
CA CYS A 37 6.61 -6.22 -10.18
C CYS A 37 7.56 -5.03 -9.99
N ILE A 38 6.98 -3.85 -9.80
CA ILE A 38 7.68 -2.59 -9.60
C ILE A 38 8.01 -2.42 -8.12
N ALA A 39 7.02 -2.65 -7.25
CA ALA A 39 7.16 -2.52 -5.82
C ALA A 39 6.18 -3.43 -5.07
N ILE A 40 6.58 -3.84 -3.87
CA ILE A 40 5.75 -4.61 -2.94
C ILE A 40 5.59 -3.77 -1.68
N ILE A 41 4.35 -3.50 -1.28
CA ILE A 41 4.01 -2.84 -0.02
C ILE A 41 3.51 -3.90 0.95
N TYR A 42 4.23 -4.12 2.04
CA TYR A 42 3.87 -5.14 3.03
C TYR A 42 2.78 -4.61 3.97
N ILE A 43 1.71 -5.40 4.11
CA ILE A 43 0.57 -5.08 4.97
C ILE A 43 0.34 -6.22 5.98
N PRO A 44 -0.26 -5.95 7.15
CA PRO A 44 -0.73 -7.00 8.03
C PRO A 44 -1.78 -7.88 7.35
N THR A 45 -1.69 -9.18 7.58
CA THR A 45 -2.73 -10.16 7.23
C THR A 45 -4.05 -9.83 7.89
N VAL A 46 -5.16 -10.37 7.39
CA VAL A 46 -6.48 -10.22 8.01
C VAL A 46 -6.45 -10.59 9.50
N ASP A 47 -5.81 -11.70 9.87
CA ASP A 47 -5.70 -12.17 11.25
C ASP A 47 -4.87 -11.26 12.16
N SER A 48 -3.84 -10.61 11.61
CA SER A 48 -2.93 -9.76 12.39
C SER A 48 -3.27 -8.27 12.31
N TRP A 49 -4.23 -7.88 11.48
CA TRP A 49 -4.58 -6.49 11.17
C TRP A 49 -4.89 -5.68 12.42
N HIS A 50 -5.96 -6.03 13.13
CA HIS A 50 -6.40 -5.28 14.31
C HIS A 50 -5.29 -5.17 15.37
N ASN A 51 -4.51 -6.24 15.57
CA ASN A 51 -3.42 -6.24 16.54
C ASN A 51 -2.27 -5.30 16.13
N LYS A 52 -1.96 -5.18 14.84
CA LYS A 52 -0.86 -4.35 14.32
C LYS A 52 -1.25 -2.89 14.06
N THR A 53 -2.51 -2.63 13.72
CA THR A 53 -2.98 -1.30 13.29
C THR A 53 -3.91 -0.63 14.29
N GLY A 54 -4.55 -1.39 15.18
CA GLY A 54 -5.63 -0.92 16.03
C GLY A 54 -6.94 -0.64 15.28
N ILE A 55 -7.01 -0.93 13.98
CA ILE A 55 -8.16 -0.67 13.12
C ILE A 55 -9.03 -1.93 13.01
N ALA A 56 -10.34 -1.74 12.92
CA ALA A 56 -11.27 -2.85 12.73
C ALA A 56 -10.96 -3.61 11.44
N THR A 57 -10.97 -4.94 11.51
CA THR A 57 -10.73 -5.80 10.33
C THR A 57 -11.71 -5.53 9.19
N GLY A 58 -12.94 -5.09 9.52
CA GLY A 58 -13.94 -4.71 8.52
C GLY A 58 -13.56 -3.49 7.66
N GLU A 59 -12.64 -2.65 8.12
CA GLU A 59 -12.15 -1.47 7.37
C GLU A 59 -10.87 -1.77 6.57
N ARG A 60 -10.28 -2.96 6.77
CA ARG A 60 -9.01 -3.33 6.15
C ARG A 60 -9.05 -3.23 4.64
N GLN A 61 -10.10 -3.79 4.02
CA GLN A 61 -10.20 -3.87 2.56
C GLN A 61 -10.21 -2.48 1.92
N ASP A 62 -11.06 -1.59 2.42
CA ASP A 62 -11.15 -0.20 1.94
C ASP A 62 -9.84 0.57 2.08
N ILE A 63 -9.09 0.33 3.16
CA ILE A 63 -7.80 0.98 3.40
C ILE A 63 -6.75 0.47 2.41
N ILE A 64 -6.61 -0.85 2.24
CA ILE A 64 -5.58 -1.41 1.35
C ILE A 64 -5.88 -1.12 -0.12
N GLU A 65 -7.15 -1.07 -0.52
CA GLU A 65 -7.57 -0.66 -1.87
C GLU A 65 -7.23 0.81 -2.12
N PHE A 66 -7.48 1.69 -1.14
CA PHE A 66 -7.07 3.08 -1.24
C PHE A 66 -5.56 3.20 -1.39
N ILE A 67 -4.79 2.51 -0.54
CA ILE A 67 -3.32 2.53 -0.60
C ILE A 67 -2.85 2.06 -1.98
N ALA A 68 -3.34 0.94 -2.48
CA ALA A 68 -2.92 0.38 -3.76
C ALA A 68 -3.21 1.32 -4.93
N LYS A 69 -4.44 1.84 -5.00
CA LYS A 69 -4.86 2.76 -6.06
C LYS A 69 -4.08 4.07 -6.03
N GLN A 70 -3.89 4.64 -4.84
CA GLN A 70 -3.20 5.92 -4.70
C GLN A 70 -1.69 5.76 -4.93
N ALA A 71 -1.08 4.68 -4.45
CA ALA A 71 0.34 4.38 -4.69
C ALA A 71 0.65 4.12 -6.16
N ALA A 72 -0.18 3.34 -6.86
CA ALA A 72 -0.05 3.16 -8.30
C ALA A 72 -0.12 4.50 -9.04
N LYS A 73 -1.08 5.36 -8.69
CA LYS A 73 -1.22 6.69 -9.29
C LYS A 73 -0.01 7.60 -9.04
N ASP A 74 0.52 7.62 -7.82
CA ASP A 74 1.56 8.58 -7.41
C ASP A 74 2.97 8.15 -7.80
N GLN A 75 3.29 6.86 -7.66
CA GLN A 75 4.67 6.35 -7.74
C GLN A 75 4.94 5.51 -8.99
N ALA A 76 3.90 4.98 -9.64
CA ALA A 76 4.03 4.09 -10.78
C ALA A 76 2.92 4.36 -11.82
N PRO A 77 2.90 5.54 -12.46
CA PRO A 77 1.86 5.86 -13.44
C PRO A 77 1.81 4.79 -14.54
N ASN A 78 0.58 4.37 -14.89
CA ASN A 78 0.29 3.24 -15.78
C ASN A 78 0.63 1.85 -15.20
N ALA A 79 0.84 1.74 -13.88
CA ALA A 79 0.87 0.44 -13.21
C ALA A 79 -0.54 -0.02 -12.84
N THR A 80 -0.72 -1.34 -12.81
CA THR A 80 -1.84 -2.01 -12.15
C THR A 80 -1.39 -2.48 -10.76
N TYR A 81 -2.32 -3.01 -9.96
CA TYR A 81 -1.99 -3.58 -8.67
C TYR A 81 -2.74 -4.89 -8.42
N GLU A 82 -2.13 -5.76 -7.64
CA GLU A 82 -2.74 -6.97 -7.10
C GLU A 82 -2.70 -6.93 -5.57
N LEU A 83 -3.79 -7.37 -4.95
CA LEU A 83 -3.92 -7.44 -3.50
C LEU A 83 -3.77 -8.88 -3.04
N TYR A 84 -2.84 -9.09 -2.11
CA TYR A 84 -2.62 -10.34 -1.41
C TYR A 84 -2.96 -10.16 0.07
N ASP A 85 -2.99 -11.25 0.83
CA ASP A 85 -3.30 -11.17 2.26
C ASP A 85 -2.20 -10.41 3.03
N ASP A 86 -0.94 -10.49 2.63
CA ASP A 86 0.19 -9.88 3.35
C ASP A 86 0.88 -8.75 2.58
N CYS A 87 0.46 -8.46 1.34
CA CYS A 87 1.09 -7.44 0.53
C CYS A 87 0.18 -6.85 -0.57
N ILE A 88 0.59 -5.69 -1.05
CA ILE A 88 0.09 -5.05 -2.27
C ILE A 88 1.25 -5.08 -3.27
N SER A 89 1.04 -5.66 -4.45
CA SER A 89 2.03 -5.65 -5.52
C SER A 89 1.65 -4.62 -6.57
N LEU A 90 2.54 -3.66 -6.84
CA LEU A 90 2.42 -2.75 -7.99
C LEU A 90 3.09 -3.40 -9.20
N LEU A 91 2.35 -3.51 -10.30
CA LEU A 91 2.77 -4.25 -11.49
C LEU A 91 2.81 -3.33 -12.69
N GLN A 92 3.89 -3.44 -13.48
CA GLN A 92 3.95 -2.78 -14.78
C GLN A 92 2.82 -3.31 -15.67
N GLU A 93 2.04 -2.39 -16.26
CA GLU A 93 1.12 -2.73 -17.33
C GLU A 93 1.94 -3.19 -18.54
N THR A 94 1.68 -4.43 -18.97
CA THR A 94 2.17 -4.92 -20.26
C THR A 94 1.17 -4.47 -21.31
N ASP A 95 1.63 -3.69 -22.30
CA ASP A 95 0.91 -3.48 -23.56
C ASP A 95 0.35 -4.84 -24.04
N GLN A 96 -0.97 -4.93 -24.20
CA GLN A 96 -1.64 -6.06 -24.86
C GLN A 96 -1.50 -5.97 -26.37
#